data_AF-A0A4S8VZR0-F1
#
_entry.id   AF-A0A4S8VZR0-F1
#
_cell.length_a   1.000
_cell.length_b   1.000
_cell.length_c   1.000
_cell.angle_alpha   90.00
_cell.angle_beta   90.00
_cell.angle_gamma   90.00
#
_symmetry.space_group_name_H-M   'P 1'
#
loop_
_entity.id
_entity.type
_entity.pdbx_description
1 polymer ?
#
loop_
_entity_poly.entity_id
_entity_poly.type
_entity_poly.pdbx_seq_one_letter_code
_entity_poly.pdbx_strand_id
1 'polypeptide(L)'
;MTRSPFERDFLISARLDHIHISFLLRFVLLNSMAQPDDEMIQIAHEMLTLVVQAVLARDRLANSGTGLVWKVIFYGLPASGIILLAILEQRNPHHFGGLSRAKVLQNLRILVAEIQIGALSHPREPNFALLTRAAQTIENFLDSEERHDHHPNGQLNTHPDAPPGQMGPWASNLNLEAWDFDLGFWENLAEHPFLSNLEFPT
;
A
#
# COMPACT_ATOMS: atom_id res chain seq x y z
N MET A 1 10.48 9.19 32.01
CA MET A 1 9.11 9.76 31.88
C MET A 1 8.45 9.17 30.64
N THR A 2 7.42 8.36 30.80
CA THR A 2 6.61 7.86 29.68
C THR A 2 5.68 8.97 29.20
N ARG A 3 5.78 9.40 27.93
CA ARG A 3 4.83 10.35 27.31
C ARG A 3 3.39 9.84 27.44
N SER A 4 2.46 10.76 27.62
CA SER A 4 1.03 10.43 27.72
C SER A 4 0.50 9.81 26.41
N PRO A 5 -0.57 8.99 26.46
CA PRO A 5 -1.20 8.42 25.27
C PRO A 5 -1.64 9.47 24.24
N PHE A 6 -2.10 10.63 24.72
CA PHE A 6 -2.49 11.76 23.88
C PHE A 6 -1.29 12.39 23.16
N GLU A 7 -0.22 12.72 23.90
CA GLU A 7 1.00 13.30 23.30
C GLU A 7 1.63 12.36 22.28
N ARG A 8 1.57 11.04 22.52
CA ARG A 8 2.07 10.04 21.57
C ARG A 8 1.26 10.07 20.28
N ASP A 9 -0.07 10.03 20.37
CA ASP A 9 -0.94 10.09 19.19
C ASP A 9 -0.79 11.42 18.44
N PHE A 10 -0.63 12.54 19.16
CA PHE A 10 -0.42 13.86 18.57
C PHE A 10 0.86 13.91 17.75
N LEU A 11 1.97 13.40 18.29
CA LEU A 11 3.25 13.37 17.59
C LEU A 11 3.23 12.44 16.38
N ILE A 12 2.54 11.30 16.47
CA ILE A 12 2.31 10.41 15.33
C ILE A 12 1.52 11.15 14.25
N SER A 13 0.44 11.83 14.63
CA SER A 13 -0.40 12.61 13.69
C SER A 13 0.41 13.72 13.02
N ALA A 14 1.14 14.54 13.78
CA ALA A 14 1.97 15.60 13.24
C ALA A 14 3.06 15.09 12.29
N ARG A 15 3.67 13.92 12.60
CA ARG A 15 4.66 13.30 11.71
C ARG A 15 3.99 12.74 10.45
N LEU A 16 2.82 12.11 10.56
CA LEU A 16 2.05 11.63 9.41
C LEU A 16 1.64 12.79 8.51
N ASP A 17 1.15 13.90 9.06
CA ASP A 17 0.79 15.10 8.31
C ASP A 17 1.98 15.65 7.53
N HIS A 18 3.15 15.74 8.17
CA HIS A 18 4.36 16.20 7.50
C HIS A 18 4.79 15.27 6.35
N ILE A 19 4.82 13.96 6.59
CA ILE A 19 5.17 12.97 5.55
C ILE A 19 4.14 12.99 4.42
N HIS A 20 2.85 13.12 4.75
CA HIS A 20 1.77 13.18 3.77
C HIS A 20 1.87 14.43 2.90
N ILE A 21 2.21 15.59 3.45
CA ILE A 21 2.49 16.78 2.63
C ILE A 21 3.64 16.51 1.66
N SER A 22 4.73 15.86 2.10
CA SER A 22 5.82 15.47 1.20
C SER A 22 5.38 14.48 0.12
N PHE A 23 4.52 13.52 0.48
CA PHE A 23 3.90 12.58 -0.45
C PHE A 23 3.09 13.32 -1.52
N LEU A 24 2.24 14.27 -1.09
CA LEU A 24 1.45 15.09 -1.99
C LEU A 24 2.34 15.97 -2.89
N LEU A 25 3.38 16.59 -2.35
CA LEU A 25 4.31 17.37 -3.17
C LEU A 25 5.04 16.52 -4.21
N ARG A 26 5.53 15.34 -3.81
CA ARG A 26 6.26 14.47 -4.74
C ARG A 26 5.37 13.96 -5.86
N PHE A 27 4.13 13.57 -5.55
CA PHE A 27 3.19 13.07 -6.56
C PHE A 27 2.85 14.14 -7.59
N VAL A 28 2.70 15.43 -7.22
CA VAL A 28 2.47 16.50 -8.20
C VAL A 28 3.63 16.58 -9.21
N LEU A 29 4.83 16.17 -8.80
CA LEU A 29 6.03 16.17 -9.64
C LEU A 29 6.21 14.87 -10.43
N LEU A 30 5.43 13.82 -10.16
CA LEU A 30 5.52 12.56 -10.90
C LEU A 30 4.92 12.69 -12.30
N ASN A 31 5.63 12.16 -13.29
CA ASN A 31 5.11 12.08 -14.66
C ASN A 31 4.03 11.01 -14.82
N SER A 32 4.10 9.94 -14.02
CA SER A 32 3.13 8.85 -14.01
C SER A 32 3.11 8.19 -12.64
N MET A 33 1.91 7.95 -12.13
CA MET A 33 1.71 7.41 -10.78
C MET A 33 1.87 5.89 -10.69
N ALA A 34 1.69 5.15 -11.78
CA ALA A 34 2.06 3.73 -11.76
C ALA A 34 3.55 3.51 -12.04
N GLN A 35 4.32 4.60 -12.10
CA GLN A 35 5.77 4.56 -12.14
C GLN A 35 6.38 5.41 -11.02
N PRO A 36 6.12 5.05 -9.74
CA PRO A 36 6.64 5.80 -8.62
C PRO A 36 8.17 5.72 -8.60
N ASP A 37 8.83 6.87 -8.55
CA ASP A 37 10.28 6.92 -8.38
C ASP A 37 10.73 6.57 -6.96
N ASP A 38 12.04 6.41 -6.79
CA ASP A 38 12.66 6.04 -5.51
C ASP A 38 12.25 6.97 -4.36
N GLU A 39 12.13 8.28 -4.60
CA GLU A 39 11.76 9.23 -3.54
C GLU A 39 10.31 9.04 -3.10
N MET A 40 9.39 8.83 -4.05
CA MET A 40 8.00 8.49 -3.74
C MET A 40 7.90 7.18 -2.94
N ILE A 41 8.66 6.15 -3.34
CA ILE A 41 8.69 4.85 -2.65
C ILE A 41 9.20 5.01 -1.22
N GLN A 42 10.24 5.81 -0.99
CA GLN A 42 10.76 6.08 0.36
C GLN A 42 9.72 6.77 1.25
N ILE A 43 9.06 7.81 0.74
CA ILE A 43 8.02 8.55 1.47
C ILE A 43 6.86 7.61 1.83
N ALA A 44 6.38 6.82 0.86
CA ALA A 44 5.33 5.82 1.08
C ALA A 44 5.73 4.78 2.13
N HIS A 45 6.97 4.28 2.07
CA HIS A 45 7.46 3.32 3.07
C HIS A 45 7.54 3.91 4.48
N GLU A 46 7.98 5.16 4.63
CA GLU A 46 8.05 5.85 5.92
C GLU A 46 6.64 6.05 6.50
N MET A 47 5.69 6.45 5.64
CA MET A 47 4.28 6.63 5.98
C MET A 47 3.63 5.31 6.43
N LEU A 48 3.78 4.23 5.64
CA LEU A 48 3.26 2.90 5.99
C LEU A 48 3.86 2.38 7.30
N THR A 49 5.17 2.54 7.47
CA THR A 49 5.86 2.09 8.69
C THR A 49 5.29 2.78 9.93
N LEU A 50 5.06 4.09 9.87
CA LEU A 50 4.51 4.84 10.99
C LEU A 50 3.05 4.47 11.28
N VAL A 51 2.23 4.25 10.25
CA VAL A 51 0.85 3.74 10.41
C VAL A 51 0.84 2.38 11.09
N VAL A 52 1.67 1.44 10.62
CA VAL A 52 1.76 0.09 11.23
C VAL A 52 2.20 0.17 12.68
N GLN A 53 3.16 1.03 13.01
CA GLN A 53 3.54 1.27 14.41
C GLN A 53 2.39 1.82 15.25
N ALA A 54 1.60 2.74 14.70
CA ALA A 54 0.42 3.29 15.38
C ALA A 54 -0.65 2.21 15.62
N VAL A 55 -0.90 1.35 14.63
CA VAL A 55 -1.84 0.22 14.73
C VAL A 55 -1.40 -0.76 15.81
N LEU A 56 -0.15 -1.19 15.80
CA LEU A 56 0.40 -2.11 16.82
C LEU A 56 0.43 -1.49 18.23
N ALA A 57 0.48 -0.16 18.32
CA ALA A 57 0.49 0.57 19.58
C ALA A 57 -0.90 1.09 20.00
N ARG A 58 -2.00 0.68 19.33
CA ARG A 58 -3.34 1.24 19.50
C ARG A 58 -3.80 1.38 20.95
N ASP A 59 -3.53 0.39 21.79
CA ASP A 59 -3.94 0.38 23.21
C ASP A 59 -3.20 1.43 24.06
N ARG A 60 -2.17 2.06 23.49
CA ARG A 60 -1.35 3.11 24.10
C ARG A 60 -1.56 4.48 23.46
N LEU A 61 -2.54 4.62 22.57
CA LEU A 61 -2.88 5.87 21.92
C LEU A 61 -4.22 6.38 22.44
N ALA A 62 -4.32 7.69 22.63
CA ALA A 62 -5.60 8.37 22.84
C ALA A 62 -5.79 9.34 21.67
N ASN A 63 -6.94 9.26 21.01
CA ASN A 63 -7.25 10.10 19.85
C ASN A 63 -7.00 11.58 20.17
N SER A 64 -6.08 12.19 19.41
CA SER A 64 -5.63 13.57 19.57
C SER A 64 -6.15 14.53 18.47
N GLY A 65 -7.20 14.12 17.75
CA GLY A 65 -7.86 14.91 16.71
C GLY A 65 -8.36 14.02 15.57
N THR A 66 -7.57 13.03 15.17
CA THR A 66 -7.94 12.03 14.14
C THR A 66 -7.85 10.62 14.71
N GLY A 67 -8.89 9.82 14.49
CA GLY A 67 -8.92 8.42 14.92
C GLY A 67 -7.90 7.56 14.16
N LEU A 68 -7.47 6.44 14.76
CA LEU A 68 -6.53 5.50 14.14
C LEU A 68 -7.01 4.99 12.77
N VAL A 69 -8.31 4.73 12.63
CA VAL A 69 -8.92 4.31 11.36
C VAL A 69 -8.70 5.35 10.25
N TRP A 70 -8.85 6.63 10.56
CA TRP A 70 -8.58 7.71 9.61
C TRP A 70 -7.10 7.77 9.22
N LYS A 71 -6.20 7.49 10.16
CA LYS A 71 -4.76 7.41 9.85
C LYS A 71 -4.47 6.25 8.88
N VAL A 72 -5.15 5.12 9.04
CA VAL A 72 -5.01 4.00 8.09
C VAL A 72 -5.55 4.37 6.71
N ILE A 73 -6.72 5.00 6.62
CA ILE A 73 -7.34 5.34 5.34
C ILE A 73 -6.53 6.40 4.59
N PHE A 74 -6.16 7.50 5.26
CA PHE A 74 -5.52 8.64 4.58
C PHE A 74 -4.01 8.51 4.41
N TYR A 75 -3.35 7.66 5.18
CA TYR A 75 -1.89 7.49 5.08
C TYR A 75 -1.50 6.05 4.75
N GLY A 76 -2.14 5.07 5.39
CA GLY A 76 -1.80 3.64 5.21
C GLY A 76 -2.18 3.11 3.83
N LEU A 77 -3.40 3.38 3.36
CA LEU A 77 -3.86 2.91 2.04
C LEU A 77 -3.11 3.57 0.88
N PRO A 78 -2.93 4.92 0.84
CA PRO A 78 -2.11 5.57 -0.19
C PRO A 78 -0.68 5.04 -0.25
N ALA A 79 -0.04 4.90 0.91
CA ALA A 79 1.30 4.34 1.00
C ALA A 79 1.36 2.91 0.46
N SER A 80 0.39 2.07 0.82
CA SER A 80 0.30 0.69 0.34
C SER A 80 0.10 0.66 -1.18
N GLY A 81 -0.81 1.47 -1.71
CA GLY A 81 -1.06 1.55 -3.16
C GLY A 81 0.23 1.87 -3.95
N ILE A 82 0.96 2.92 -3.56
CA ILE A 82 2.26 3.26 -4.18
C ILE A 82 3.26 2.11 -4.11
N ILE A 83 3.37 1.47 -2.94
CA ILE A 83 4.29 0.34 -2.75
C ILE A 83 3.91 -0.83 -3.67
N LEU A 84 2.63 -1.17 -3.77
CA LEU A 84 2.18 -2.25 -4.67
C LEU A 84 2.50 -1.90 -6.13
N LEU A 85 2.21 -0.67 -6.56
CA LEU A 85 2.53 -0.21 -7.91
C LEU A 85 4.03 -0.30 -8.19
N ALA A 86 4.87 0.12 -7.24
CA ALA A 86 6.32 0.03 -7.35
C ALA A 86 6.80 -1.42 -7.49
N ILE A 87 6.25 -2.38 -6.73
CA ILE A 87 6.64 -3.79 -6.85
C ILE A 87 6.18 -4.38 -8.19
N LEU A 88 4.98 -4.03 -8.64
CA LEU A 88 4.42 -4.49 -9.92
C LEU A 88 5.22 -3.94 -11.11
N GLU A 89 5.63 -2.68 -11.05
CA GLU A 89 6.44 -2.04 -12.08
C GLU A 89 7.88 -2.58 -12.09
N GLN A 90 8.52 -2.64 -10.92
CA GLN A 90 9.94 -2.98 -10.79
C GLN A 90 10.14 -4.48 -10.61
N ARG A 91 9.68 -5.28 -11.57
CA ARG A 91 9.95 -6.73 -11.65
C ARG A 91 11.41 -7.04 -12.00
N ASN A 92 12.34 -6.29 -11.42
CA ASN A 92 13.78 -6.48 -11.39
C ASN A 92 14.23 -6.41 -9.90
N PRO A 93 14.80 -7.48 -9.32
CA PRO A 93 14.87 -7.72 -7.87
C PRO A 93 15.82 -6.83 -7.05
N HIS A 94 16.39 -5.78 -7.63
CA HIS A 94 17.51 -5.05 -7.02
C HIS A 94 17.25 -3.57 -6.71
N HIS A 95 16.10 -2.99 -7.06
CA HIS A 95 15.94 -1.52 -7.09
C HIS A 95 14.75 -0.98 -6.30
N PHE A 96 14.41 -1.58 -5.15
CA PHE A 96 13.43 -1.00 -4.21
C PHE A 96 14.00 0.20 -3.41
N GLY A 97 14.73 1.11 -4.07
CA GLY A 97 15.35 2.29 -3.45
C GLY A 97 16.31 2.00 -2.28
N GLY A 98 16.88 0.80 -2.19
CA GLY A 98 17.69 0.37 -1.03
C GLY A 98 16.88 -0.03 0.22
N LEU A 99 15.55 -0.11 0.12
CA LEU A 99 14.69 -0.60 1.19
C LEU A 99 14.73 -2.13 1.31
N SER A 100 14.56 -2.60 2.55
CA SER A 100 14.35 -4.01 2.80
C SER A 100 12.97 -4.42 2.30
N ARG A 101 12.92 -5.11 1.15
CA ARG A 101 11.69 -5.73 0.61
C ARG A 101 10.94 -6.56 1.65
N ALA A 102 11.67 -7.35 2.45
CA ALA A 102 11.10 -8.15 3.52
C ALA A 102 10.36 -7.27 4.56
N LYS A 103 10.91 -6.11 4.90
CA LYS A 103 10.28 -5.19 5.85
C LYS A 103 9.00 -4.56 5.29
N VAL A 104 9.03 -4.18 4.02
CA VAL A 104 7.86 -3.64 3.31
C VAL A 104 6.73 -4.67 3.29
N LEU A 105 7.02 -5.90 2.85
CA LEU A 105 6.02 -6.97 2.78
C LEU A 105 5.50 -7.37 4.17
N GLN A 106 6.35 -7.31 5.22
CA GLN A 106 5.92 -7.52 6.60
C GLN A 106 4.92 -6.45 7.05
N ASN A 107 5.20 -5.17 6.78
CA ASN A 107 4.31 -4.07 7.16
C ASN A 107 2.95 -4.19 6.46
N LEU A 108 2.93 -4.57 5.18
CA LEU A 108 1.69 -4.83 4.44
C LEU A 108 0.88 -5.98 5.06
N ARG A 109 1.53 -7.12 5.40
CA ARG A 109 0.88 -8.25 6.09
C ARG A 109 0.25 -7.83 7.42
N ILE A 110 0.98 -7.05 8.23
CA ILE A 110 0.46 -6.56 9.51
C ILE A 110 -0.78 -5.70 9.30
N LEU A 111 -0.75 -4.80 8.31
CA LEU A 111 -1.89 -3.93 8.02
C LEU A 111 -3.12 -4.74 7.59
N VAL A 112 -2.96 -5.71 6.70
CA VAL A 112 -4.04 -6.62 6.26
C VAL A 112 -4.66 -7.36 7.43
N ALA A 113 -3.81 -7.99 8.27
CA ALA A 113 -4.27 -8.77 9.41
C ALA A 113 -5.11 -7.91 10.39
N GLU A 114 -4.67 -6.69 10.67
CA GLU A 114 -5.38 -5.78 11.58
C GLU A 114 -6.73 -5.30 11.02
N ILE A 115 -6.85 -5.16 9.69
CA ILE A 115 -8.13 -4.88 9.04
C ILE A 115 -9.07 -6.10 9.12
N GLN A 116 -8.58 -7.29 8.78
CA GLN A 116 -9.37 -8.52 8.74
C GLN A 116 -9.87 -8.98 10.12
N ILE A 117 -9.06 -8.79 11.16
CA ILE A 117 -9.44 -9.10 12.55
C ILE A 117 -10.54 -8.12 13.05
N GLY A 118 -10.84 -7.05 12.30
CA GLY A 118 -11.88 -6.08 12.62
C GLY A 118 -11.43 -5.01 13.62
N ALA A 119 -10.13 -4.92 13.91
CA ALA A 119 -9.58 -3.91 14.82
C ALA A 119 -9.66 -2.48 14.24
N LEU A 120 -9.76 -2.37 12.90
CA LEU A 120 -9.75 -1.10 12.17
C LEU A 120 -11.08 -0.75 11.49
N SER A 121 -12.05 -1.67 11.44
CA SER A 121 -13.37 -1.37 10.87
C SER A 121 -14.41 -2.43 11.24
N HIS A 122 -15.61 -2.00 11.60
CA HIS A 122 -16.78 -2.87 11.71
C HIS A 122 -17.65 -2.85 10.44
N PRO A 123 -18.38 -3.94 10.11
CA PRO A 123 -19.27 -4.02 8.94
C PRO A 123 -20.36 -2.93 8.82
N ARG A 124 -20.61 -2.16 9.89
CA ARG A 124 -21.58 -1.07 9.92
C ARG A 124 -20.96 0.31 9.71
N GLU A 125 -19.64 0.39 9.61
CA GLU A 125 -18.93 1.63 9.39
C GLU A 125 -18.83 1.94 7.89
N PRO A 126 -18.94 3.22 7.50
CA PRO A 126 -18.91 3.61 6.08
C PRO A 126 -17.60 3.23 5.38
N ASN A 127 -16.51 3.13 6.15
CA ASN A 127 -15.17 2.84 5.64
C ASN A 127 -14.89 1.34 5.47
N PHE A 128 -15.83 0.47 5.90
CA PHE A 128 -15.64 -0.97 5.89
C PHE A 128 -15.37 -1.51 4.48
N ALA A 129 -16.20 -1.13 3.50
CA ALA A 129 -16.05 -1.60 2.14
C ALA A 129 -14.67 -1.25 1.55
N LEU A 130 -14.20 -0.01 1.78
CA LEU A 130 -12.89 0.44 1.33
C LEU A 130 -11.77 -0.36 1.97
N LEU A 131 -11.77 -0.47 3.30
CA LEU A 131 -10.74 -1.18 4.05
C LEU A 131 -10.70 -2.66 3.69
N THR A 132 -11.85 -3.32 3.60
CA THR A 132 -11.93 -4.73 3.21
C THR A 132 -11.46 -4.95 1.78
N ARG A 133 -11.87 -4.10 0.82
CA ARG A 133 -11.43 -4.24 -0.56
C ARG A 133 -9.93 -4.04 -0.69
N ALA A 134 -9.38 -3.00 -0.05
CA ALA A 134 -7.95 -2.76 -0.03
C ALA A 134 -7.18 -3.92 0.60
N ALA A 135 -7.63 -4.43 1.75
CA ALA A 135 -7.00 -5.56 2.42
C ALA A 135 -7.00 -6.81 1.52
N GLN A 136 -8.10 -7.11 0.84
CA GLN A 136 -8.18 -8.26 -0.08
C GLN A 136 -7.21 -8.11 -1.26
N THR A 137 -7.13 -6.92 -1.87
CA THR A 137 -6.20 -6.68 -2.98
C THR A 137 -4.74 -6.84 -2.53
N ILE A 138 -4.40 -6.32 -1.34
CA ILE A 138 -3.05 -6.45 -0.77
C ILE A 138 -2.74 -7.91 -0.43
N GLU A 139 -3.69 -8.65 0.15
CA GLU A 139 -3.53 -10.07 0.48
C GLU A 139 -3.29 -10.92 -0.77
N ASN A 140 -4.13 -10.77 -1.80
CA ASN A 140 -3.97 -11.50 -3.06
C ASN A 140 -2.59 -11.23 -3.70
N PHE A 141 -2.11 -9.99 -3.59
CA PHE A 141 -0.78 -9.61 -4.03
C PHE A 141 0.30 -10.35 -3.23
N LEU A 142 0.23 -10.34 -1.90
CA LEU A 142 1.20 -11.02 -1.03
C LEU A 142 1.24 -12.54 -1.29
N ASP A 143 0.09 -13.17 -1.49
CA ASP A 143 -0.02 -14.60 -1.82
C ASP A 143 0.60 -14.92 -3.19
N SER A 144 0.36 -14.07 -4.18
CA SER A 144 0.95 -14.24 -5.51
C SER A 144 2.48 -14.12 -5.47
N GLU A 145 3.02 -13.23 -4.64
CA GLU A 145 4.46 -13.07 -4.42
C GLU A 145 5.08 -14.30 -3.76
N GLU A 146 4.45 -14.84 -2.71
CA GLU A 146 4.92 -16.07 -2.07
C GLU A 146 5.00 -17.23 -3.06
N ARG A 147 3.98 -17.40 -3.92
CA ARG A 147 3.97 -18.45 -4.95
C ARG A 147 5.08 -18.27 -5.99
N HIS A 148 5.39 -17.03 -6.38
CA HIS A 148 6.47 -16.76 -7.33
C HIS A 148 7.85 -17.08 -6.75
N ASP A 149 8.10 -16.78 -5.48
CA ASP A 149 9.37 -17.11 -4.80
C ASP A 149 9.60 -18.63 -4.68
N HIS A 150 8.54 -19.45 -4.73
CA HIS A 150 8.60 -20.92 -4.59
C HIS A 150 8.76 -21.69 -5.92
N HIS A 151 8.78 -21.02 -7.07
CA HIS A 151 9.07 -21.66 -8.37
C HIS A 151 10.52 -21.36 -8.82
N PRO A 152 11.49 -22.27 -8.63
CA PRO A 152 12.90 -22.01 -8.96
C PRO A 152 13.18 -21.96 -10.47
N ASN A 153 12.16 -22.19 -11.33
CA ASN A 153 12.36 -22.44 -12.75
C ASN A 153 11.24 -21.88 -13.66
N GLY A 154 10.58 -20.81 -13.23
CA GLY A 154 9.73 -20.02 -14.11
C GLY A 154 10.58 -18.98 -14.80
N GLN A 155 11.16 -19.30 -15.96
CA GLN A 155 11.53 -18.26 -16.93
C GLN A 155 10.31 -17.36 -17.07
N LEU A 156 10.43 -16.11 -16.62
CA LEU A 156 9.53 -15.06 -17.04
C LEU A 156 9.53 -15.12 -18.56
N ASN A 157 8.40 -15.52 -19.14
CA ASN A 157 8.05 -15.05 -20.46
C ASN A 157 7.92 -13.53 -20.33
N THR A 158 9.06 -12.84 -20.28
CA THR A 158 9.17 -11.47 -20.76
C THR A 158 8.64 -11.55 -22.17
N HIS A 159 7.44 -11.06 -22.40
CA HIS A 159 6.98 -10.80 -23.75
C HIS A 159 8.04 -9.87 -24.37
N PRO A 160 8.89 -10.33 -25.30
CA PRO A 160 10.08 -9.57 -25.69
C PRO A 160 9.76 -8.27 -26.45
N ASP A 161 8.49 -8.08 -26.80
CA ASP A 161 8.03 -7.02 -27.70
C ASP A 161 7.20 -5.93 -27.00
N ALA A 162 7.03 -5.94 -25.67
CA ALA A 162 6.44 -4.79 -24.98
C ALA A 162 7.52 -3.70 -24.84
N PRO A 163 7.37 -2.52 -25.48
CA PRO A 163 8.37 -1.47 -25.39
C PRO A 163 8.56 -1.06 -23.92
N PRO A 164 9.80 -0.83 -23.46
CA PRO A 164 10.03 -0.29 -22.12
C PRO A 164 9.27 1.03 -22.00
N GLY A 165 8.26 1.08 -21.12
CA GLY A 165 7.42 2.25 -20.90
C GLY A 165 5.97 2.15 -21.40
N GLN A 166 5.52 1.04 -22.00
CA GLN A 166 4.08 0.85 -22.26
C GLN A 166 3.39 0.20 -21.05
N MET A 167 2.69 1.04 -20.28
CA MET A 167 1.68 0.62 -19.30
C MET A 167 0.67 -0.34 -19.95
N GLY A 168 0.36 -1.44 -19.25
CA GLY A 168 -0.76 -2.29 -19.65
C GLY A 168 -2.10 -1.55 -19.52
N PRO A 169 -3.17 -2.04 -20.17
CA PRO A 169 -4.51 -1.41 -20.15
C PRO A 169 -5.07 -1.13 -18.74
N TRP A 170 -4.62 -1.88 -17.73
CA TRP A 170 -5.00 -1.71 -16.33
C TRP A 170 -4.56 -0.36 -15.75
N ALA A 171 -3.41 0.14 -16.16
CA ALA A 171 -2.85 1.38 -15.64
C ALA A 171 -3.56 2.62 -16.19
N SER A 172 -4.14 2.51 -17.39
CA SER A 172 -5.04 3.51 -17.99
C SER A 172 -6.33 3.68 -17.20
N ASN A 173 -6.76 2.63 -16.47
CA ASN A 173 -8.01 2.60 -15.72
C ASN A 173 -7.84 3.03 -14.26
N LEU A 174 -6.60 3.07 -13.75
CA LEU A 174 -6.35 3.65 -12.43
C LEU A 174 -6.68 5.16 -12.52
N ASN A 175 -7.66 5.63 -11.75
CA ASN A 175 -8.01 7.03 -11.64
C ASN A 175 -6.93 7.83 -10.88
N LEU A 176 -5.75 7.92 -11.47
CA LEU A 176 -4.52 8.45 -10.86
C LEU A 176 -4.50 9.99 -10.81
N GLU A 177 -5.41 10.65 -11.53
CA GLU A 177 -5.50 12.13 -11.58
C GLU A 177 -6.09 12.73 -10.29
N ALA A 178 -6.79 11.92 -9.48
CA ALA A 178 -7.61 12.43 -8.38
C ALA A 178 -7.02 12.24 -6.98
N TRP A 179 -5.83 11.64 -6.83
CA TRP A 179 -5.23 11.33 -5.52
C TRP A 179 -6.04 10.37 -4.65
N ASP A 180 -7.12 9.81 -5.22
CA ASP A 180 -8.11 9.08 -4.47
C ASP A 180 -7.77 7.61 -4.51
N PHE A 181 -7.16 7.11 -3.43
CA PHE A 181 -6.96 5.68 -3.19
C PHE A 181 -8.28 5.06 -2.71
N ASP A 182 -9.32 5.31 -3.49
CA ASP A 182 -10.71 4.96 -3.24
C ASP A 182 -11.01 3.51 -3.61
N LEU A 183 -12.29 3.16 -3.50
CA LEU A 183 -12.76 1.83 -3.89
C LEU A 183 -12.43 1.50 -5.35
N GLY A 184 -12.55 2.46 -6.27
CA GLY A 184 -12.27 2.27 -7.68
C GLY A 184 -10.79 1.98 -7.94
N PHE A 185 -9.88 2.67 -7.26
CA PHE A 185 -8.45 2.37 -7.32
C PHE A 185 -8.17 0.90 -6.96
N TRP A 186 -8.69 0.44 -5.82
CA TRP A 186 -8.46 -0.93 -5.34
C TRP A 186 -9.17 -1.99 -6.18
N GLU A 187 -10.31 -1.67 -6.80
CA GLU A 187 -10.99 -2.51 -7.76
C GLU A 187 -10.16 -2.69 -9.03
N ASN A 188 -9.71 -1.59 -9.64
CA ASN A 188 -8.88 -1.61 -10.84
C ASN A 188 -7.53 -2.31 -10.60
N LEU A 189 -6.91 -2.07 -9.43
CA LEU A 189 -5.66 -2.74 -9.08
C LEU A 189 -5.84 -4.26 -8.94
N ALA A 190 -6.98 -4.72 -8.40
CA ALA A 190 -7.27 -6.15 -8.26
C ALA A 190 -7.45 -6.87 -9.61
N GLU A 191 -7.83 -6.15 -10.66
CA GLU A 191 -7.95 -6.68 -12.03
C GLU A 191 -6.59 -6.79 -12.75
N HIS A 192 -5.50 -6.43 -12.09
CA HIS A 192 -4.16 -6.57 -12.65
C HIS A 192 -3.87 -8.05 -13.00
N PRO A 193 -3.39 -8.39 -14.22
CA PRO A 193 -3.18 -9.78 -14.66
C PRO A 193 -2.33 -10.65 -13.72
N PHE A 194 -1.36 -10.02 -13.04
CA PHE A 194 -0.56 -10.67 -11.98
C PHE A 194 -1.42 -11.22 -10.83
N LEU A 195 -2.47 -10.50 -10.46
CA LEU A 195 -3.44 -10.90 -9.45
C LEU A 195 -4.56 -11.77 -10.04
N SER A 196 -4.90 -11.61 -11.32
CA SER A 196 -5.98 -12.35 -11.98
C SER A 196 -5.63 -13.76 -12.43
N ASN A 197 -4.34 -14.11 -12.57
CA ASN A 197 -3.88 -15.49 -12.84
C ASN A 197 -4.15 -16.49 -11.69
N LEU A 198 -5.04 -16.14 -10.76
CA LEU A 198 -5.55 -16.94 -9.65
C LEU A 198 -6.73 -17.84 -10.06
N GLU A 199 -6.84 -18.28 -11.33
CA GLU A 199 -7.88 -19.24 -11.72
C GLU A 199 -7.74 -20.55 -10.91
N PHE A 200 -8.70 -20.77 -10.02
CA PHE A 200 -8.86 -22.00 -9.26
C PHE A 200 -9.06 -23.18 -10.21
N PRO A 201 -8.33 -24.30 -10.07
CA PRO A 201 -8.75 -25.53 -10.71
C PRO A 201 -10.07 -25.98 -10.06
N THR A 202 -11.11 -26.08 -10.87
CA THR A 202 -12.42 -26.68 -10.52
C THR A 202 -12.29 -28.14 -10.10
#